data_AF-A0A929E7Y6-F1
#
_entry.id   AF-A0A929E7Y6-F1
#
_cell.length_a   1.000
_cell.length_b   1.000
_cell.length_c   1.000
_cell.angle_alpha   90.00
_cell.angle_beta   90.00
_cell.angle_gamma   90.00
#
_symmetry.space_group_name_H-M   'P 1'
#
loop_
_entity.id
_entity.type
_entity.pdbx_description
1 polymer ?
#
loop_
_entity_poly.entity_id
_entity_poly.type
_entity_poly.pdbx_seq_one_letter_code
_entity_poly.pdbx_strand_id
1 'polypeptide(L)'
;MYGQPAIAVPVTQLRAKATIIPDILGTPGMMRVLAPEVNLDCQLDSLKPGHPLVAVVKSVTTILGVTHIPACTLKLASTIPVAAGLGSGAAVSVAVIRALSAFLGTPLDDEHVNKLSYNVEKIHHGTPSG
;
A
#
# COMPACT_ATOMS: atom_id res chain seq x y z
N MET A 1 -22.95 10.00 13.98
CA MET A 1 -22.27 11.31 13.93
C MET A 1 -22.87 12.13 12.81
N TYR A 2 -23.04 13.43 13.03
CA TYR A 2 -23.80 14.37 12.21
C TYR A 2 -23.19 14.59 10.83
N GLY A 3 -24.02 14.48 9.78
CA GLY A 3 -23.65 14.61 8.37
C GLY A 3 -23.38 16.06 7.95
N GLN A 4 -22.13 16.50 8.10
CA GLN A 4 -21.61 17.64 7.34
C GLN A 4 -21.03 17.14 6.01
N PRO A 5 -21.18 17.88 4.90
CA PRO A 5 -20.53 17.56 3.65
C PRO A 5 -19.00 17.66 3.84
N ALA A 6 -18.30 16.53 3.72
CA ALA A 6 -16.85 16.52 3.59
C ALA A 6 -16.50 16.79 2.13
N ILE A 7 -15.81 17.90 1.86
CA ILE A 7 -15.21 18.17 0.56
C ILE A 7 -13.81 17.56 0.58
N ALA A 8 -13.65 16.37 0.00
CA ALA A 8 -12.33 15.80 -0.28
C ALA A 8 -11.74 16.52 -1.50
N VAL A 9 -10.93 17.55 -1.27
CA VAL A 9 -10.14 18.16 -2.35
C VAL A 9 -8.91 17.27 -2.55
N PRO A 10 -8.68 16.69 -3.75
CA PRO A 10 -7.46 15.95 -4.01
C PRO A 10 -6.28 16.91 -3.88
N VAL A 11 -5.45 16.71 -2.86
CA VAL A 11 -4.24 17.49 -2.66
C VAL A 11 -3.24 17.05 -3.73
N THR A 12 -3.28 17.68 -4.91
CA THR A 12 -2.48 17.33 -6.10
C THR A 12 -0.96 17.43 -5.90
N GLN A 13 -0.52 18.03 -4.78
CA GLN A 13 0.87 18.17 -4.36
C GLN A 13 1.41 16.99 -3.52
N LEU A 14 0.54 16.09 -3.03
CA LEU A 14 0.93 14.95 -2.19
C LEU A 14 0.87 13.68 -3.05
N ARG A 15 2.01 13.27 -3.62
CA ARG A 15 2.11 12.09 -4.50
C ARG A 15 2.86 10.97 -3.80
N ALA A 16 2.18 9.85 -3.58
CA ALA A 16 2.82 8.59 -3.23
C ALA A 16 3.13 7.81 -4.53
N LYS A 17 4.36 7.32 -4.65
CA LYS A 17 4.81 6.46 -5.75
C LYS A 17 5.35 5.17 -5.17
N ALA A 18 4.77 4.05 -5.59
CA ALA A 18 5.30 2.72 -5.32
C ALA A 18 5.93 2.17 -6.60
N THR A 19 7.05 1.47 -6.45
CA THR A 19 7.73 0.77 -7.54
C THR A 19 8.18 -0.57 -7.04
N ILE A 20 7.85 -1.64 -7.76
CA ILE A 20 8.31 -2.98 -7.43
C ILE A 20 9.46 -3.34 -8.35
N ILE A 21 10.58 -3.72 -7.75
CA ILE A 21 11.77 -4.17 -8.45
C ILE A 21 11.87 -5.67 -8.22
N PRO A 22 11.75 -6.51 -9.26
CA PRO A 22 11.96 -7.95 -9.12
C PRO A 22 13.37 -8.25 -8.64
N ASP A 23 13.49 -9.18 -7.73
CA ASP A 23 14.75 -9.79 -7.33
C ASP A 23 14.77 -11.23 -7.85
N ILE A 24 15.27 -11.42 -9.07
CA ILE A 24 15.20 -12.70 -9.79
C ILE A 24 16.02 -13.79 -9.08
N LEU A 25 17.03 -13.39 -8.31
CA LEU A 25 17.93 -14.29 -7.58
C LEU A 25 17.53 -14.45 -6.10
N GLY A 26 16.53 -13.70 -5.64
CA GLY A 26 16.07 -13.72 -4.26
C GLY A 26 15.17 -14.92 -3.95
N THR A 27 15.03 -15.23 -2.66
CA THR A 27 14.13 -16.28 -2.17
C THR A 27 12.67 -15.88 -2.36
N PRO A 28 11.83 -16.66 -3.07
CA PRO A 28 10.40 -16.37 -3.20
C PRO A 28 9.73 -16.15 -1.84
N GLY A 29 8.82 -15.18 -1.77
CA GLY A 29 8.20 -14.73 -0.53
C GLY A 29 8.96 -13.62 0.21
N MET A 30 10.23 -13.37 -0.13
CA MET A 30 10.98 -12.25 0.46
C MET A 30 10.65 -10.95 -0.25
N MET A 31 9.92 -10.08 0.44
CA MET A 31 9.67 -8.71 -0.01
C MET A 31 10.43 -7.74 0.90
N ARG A 32 11.32 -6.93 0.31
CA ARG A 32 11.97 -5.81 1.02
C ARG A 32 11.16 -4.53 0.82
N VAL A 33 10.99 -3.74 1.87
CA VAL A 33 10.36 -2.42 1.82
C VAL A 33 11.45 -1.36 1.98
N LEU A 34 11.55 -0.47 1.00
CA LEU A 34 12.52 0.62 0.96
C LEU A 34 11.79 1.96 0.81
N ALA A 35 11.81 2.78 1.84
CA ALA A 35 11.30 4.15 1.83
C ALA A 35 12.38 5.11 2.38
N PRO A 36 13.29 5.61 1.51
CA PRO A 36 14.46 6.37 1.95
C PRO A 36 14.07 7.72 2.59
N GLU A 37 12.93 8.30 2.18
CA GLU A 37 12.44 9.58 2.71
C GLU A 37 12.07 9.53 4.20
N VAL A 38 11.73 8.34 4.71
CA VAL A 38 11.44 8.10 6.13
C VAL A 38 12.48 7.18 6.79
N ASN A 39 13.61 6.97 6.12
CA ASN A 39 14.70 6.10 6.55
C ASN A 39 14.22 4.67 6.93
N LEU A 40 13.27 4.14 6.16
CA LEU A 40 12.73 2.79 6.34
C LEU A 40 13.38 1.86 5.32
N ASP A 41 14.06 0.84 5.82
CA ASP A 41 14.66 -0.21 5.00
C ASP A 41 14.61 -1.52 5.80
N CYS A 42 13.65 -2.39 5.46
CA CYS A 42 13.42 -3.63 6.19
C CYS A 42 12.75 -4.70 5.32
N GLN A 43 12.77 -5.94 5.78
CA GLN A 43 11.92 -6.99 5.23
C GLN A 43 10.46 -6.76 5.63
N LEU A 44 9.52 -7.06 4.74
CA LEU A 44 8.07 -6.95 5.01
C LEU A 44 7.68 -7.79 6.24
N ASP A 45 8.27 -8.97 6.40
CA ASP A 45 8.04 -9.87 7.53
C ASP A 45 8.61 -9.35 8.86
N SER A 46 9.53 -8.38 8.82
CA SER A 46 10.03 -7.70 10.03
C SER A 46 9.06 -6.62 10.53
N LEU A 47 8.07 -6.23 9.73
CA LEU A 47 7.03 -5.31 10.17
C LEU A 47 6.03 -6.01 11.07
N LYS A 48 5.42 -5.26 12.01
CA LYS A 48 4.38 -5.80 12.89
C LYS A 48 3.23 -6.36 12.05
N PRO A 49 2.59 -7.48 12.43
CA PRO A 49 1.49 -8.07 11.67
C PRO A 49 0.31 -7.13 11.40
N GLY A 50 0.12 -6.11 12.25
CA GLY A 50 -0.90 -5.07 12.09
C GLY A 50 -0.50 -3.89 11.22
N HIS A 51 0.73 -3.84 10.68
CA HIS A 51 1.23 -2.73 9.87
C HIS A 51 0.41 -2.56 8.57
N PRO A 52 0.07 -1.33 8.12
CA PRO A 52 -0.77 -1.12 6.94
C PRO A 52 -0.22 -1.80 5.69
N LEU A 53 1.09 -1.67 5.45
CA LEU A 53 1.74 -2.30 4.29
C LEU A 53 1.57 -3.83 4.28
N VAL A 54 1.66 -4.48 5.43
CA VAL A 54 1.45 -5.94 5.55
C VAL A 54 0.01 -6.29 5.20
N ALA A 55 -0.96 -5.51 5.70
CA ALA A 55 -2.37 -5.69 5.38
C ALA A 55 -2.68 -5.47 3.90
N VAL A 56 -2.09 -4.44 3.27
CA VAL A 56 -2.25 -4.18 1.83
C VAL A 56 -1.73 -5.34 1.01
N VAL A 57 -0.48 -5.76 1.24
CA VAL A 57 0.16 -6.84 0.48
C VAL A 57 -0.65 -8.12 0.60
N LYS A 58 -1.05 -8.50 1.82
CA LYS A 58 -1.91 -9.66 2.06
C LYS A 58 -3.24 -9.57 1.31
N SER A 59 -3.90 -8.42 1.36
CA SER A 59 -5.20 -8.22 0.70
C SER A 59 -5.08 -8.38 -0.82
N VAL A 60 -4.00 -7.87 -1.43
CA VAL A 60 -3.73 -8.02 -2.86
C VAL A 60 -3.40 -9.47 -3.22
N THR A 61 -2.57 -10.16 -2.43
CA THR A 61 -2.28 -11.58 -2.68
C THR A 61 -3.53 -12.44 -2.58
N THR A 62 -4.41 -12.16 -1.61
CA THR A 62 -5.66 -12.89 -1.42
C THR A 62 -6.61 -12.69 -2.60
N ILE A 63 -6.80 -11.45 -3.07
CA ILE A 63 -7.74 -11.20 -4.19
C ILE A 63 -7.22 -11.77 -5.51
N LEU A 64 -5.90 -11.77 -5.72
CA LEU A 64 -5.27 -12.32 -6.92
C LEU A 64 -5.05 -13.84 -6.84
N GLY A 65 -5.34 -14.48 -5.69
CA GLY A 65 -5.15 -15.91 -5.50
C GLY A 65 -3.68 -16.36 -5.53
N VAL A 66 -2.74 -15.45 -5.24
CA VAL A 66 -1.30 -15.72 -5.31
C VAL A 66 -0.82 -16.27 -3.97
N THR A 67 -0.21 -17.47 -3.98
CA THR A 67 0.33 -18.11 -2.78
C THR A 67 1.69 -17.56 -2.36
N HIS A 68 2.55 -17.24 -3.33
CA HIS A 68 3.88 -16.66 -3.10
C HIS A 68 4.14 -15.53 -4.09
N ILE A 69 4.55 -14.38 -3.56
CA ILE A 69 5.06 -13.27 -4.38
C ILE A 69 6.51 -13.61 -4.74
N PRO A 70 6.94 -13.41 -5.99
CA PRO A 70 8.36 -13.46 -6.35
C PRO A 70 9.19 -12.54 -5.44
N ALA A 71 10.45 -12.90 -5.19
CA ALA A 71 11.31 -12.02 -4.42
C ALA A 71 11.37 -10.65 -5.09
N CYS A 72 11.19 -9.58 -4.30
CA CYS A 72 11.12 -8.24 -4.85
C CYS A 72 11.41 -7.17 -3.79
N THR A 73 11.73 -5.98 -4.26
CA THR A 73 11.83 -4.78 -3.43
C THR A 73 10.71 -3.82 -3.77
N LEU A 74 9.86 -3.53 -2.78
CA LEU A 74 8.89 -2.44 -2.81
C LEU A 74 9.60 -1.14 -2.42
N LYS A 75 9.87 -0.30 -3.42
CA LYS A 75 10.37 1.06 -3.22
C LYS A 75 9.20 2.05 -3.12
N LEU A 76 9.13 2.76 -2.00
CA LEU A 76 8.16 3.81 -1.73
C LEU A 76 8.88 5.16 -1.79
N ALA A 77 8.39 6.05 -2.65
CA ALA A 77 8.74 7.46 -2.66
C ALA A 77 7.47 8.24 -2.34
N SER A 78 7.46 9.02 -1.27
CA SER A 78 6.28 9.74 -0.80
C SER A 78 6.73 10.97 -0.07
N THR A 79 6.41 12.14 -0.62
CA THR A 79 6.58 13.42 0.05
C THR A 79 5.65 13.58 1.26
N ILE A 80 4.77 12.60 1.51
CA ILE A 80 3.85 12.57 2.64
C ILE A 80 4.46 11.73 3.77
N PRO A 81 4.68 12.30 4.98
CA PRO A 81 5.10 11.54 6.14
C PRO A 81 4.05 10.47 6.48
N VAL A 82 4.52 9.23 6.71
CA VAL A 82 3.67 8.03 6.92
C VAL A 82 2.78 8.11 8.18
N ALA A 83 2.87 9.17 9.00
CA ALA A 83 2.18 9.28 10.29
C ALA A 83 1.25 10.51 10.46
N ALA A 84 0.96 11.29 9.40
CA ALA A 84 0.33 12.61 9.57
C ALA A 84 -1.22 12.65 9.57
N GLY A 85 -1.93 11.53 9.39
CA GLY A 85 -3.41 11.54 9.44
C GLY A 85 -4.13 12.33 8.34
N LEU A 86 -3.46 12.64 7.22
CA LEU A 86 -3.95 13.49 6.13
C LEU A 86 -4.39 12.72 4.87
N GLY A 87 -4.80 11.44 4.98
CA GLY A 87 -5.06 10.58 3.81
C GLY A 87 -3.80 10.04 3.13
N SER A 88 -2.65 10.18 3.79
CA SER A 88 -1.35 9.63 3.36
C SER A 88 -1.36 8.10 3.28
N GLY A 89 -2.09 7.45 4.19
CA GLY A 89 -2.29 6.00 4.24
C GLY A 89 -3.02 5.47 3.01
N ALA A 90 -4.16 6.06 2.63
CA ALA A 90 -4.88 5.74 1.39
C ALA A 90 -4.00 5.91 0.15
N ALA A 91 -3.31 7.04 0.00
CA ALA A 91 -2.48 7.30 -1.19
C ALA A 91 -1.36 6.26 -1.35
N VAL A 92 -0.67 5.91 -0.26
CA VAL A 92 0.35 4.85 -0.26
C VAL A 92 -0.28 3.48 -0.55
N SER A 93 -1.42 3.17 0.06
CA SER A 93 -2.12 1.89 -0.16
C SER A 93 -2.52 1.73 -1.62
N VAL A 94 -3.13 2.74 -2.23
CA VAL A 94 -3.49 2.76 -3.66
C VAL A 94 -2.25 2.56 -4.53
N ALA A 95 -1.15 3.28 -4.26
CA ALA A 95 0.07 3.14 -5.03
C ALA A 95 0.66 1.72 -4.94
N VAL A 96 0.69 1.13 -3.75
CA VAL A 96 1.16 -0.24 -3.52
C VAL A 96 0.26 -1.26 -4.20
N ILE A 97 -1.06 -1.14 -4.09
CA ILE A 97 -2.03 -2.05 -4.72
C ILE A 97 -1.83 -2.05 -6.24
N ARG A 98 -1.72 -0.87 -6.86
CA ARG A 98 -1.49 -0.76 -8.30
C ARG A 98 -0.16 -1.35 -8.72
N ALA A 99 0.92 -1.03 -8.00
CA ALA A 99 2.24 -1.56 -8.32
C ALA A 99 2.32 -3.09 -8.16
N LEU A 100 1.73 -3.63 -7.10
CA LEU A 100 1.74 -5.06 -6.80
C LEU A 100 0.85 -5.87 -7.74
N SER A 101 -0.35 -5.38 -8.03
CA SER A 101 -1.24 -6.04 -8.99
C SER A 101 -0.64 -6.07 -10.40
N ALA A 102 -0.04 -4.97 -10.84
CA ALA A 102 0.68 -4.92 -12.11
C ALA A 102 1.91 -5.85 -12.12
N PHE A 103 2.69 -5.88 -11.03
CA PHE A 103 3.84 -6.77 -10.89
C PHE A 103 3.46 -8.26 -10.95
N LEU A 104 2.31 -8.61 -10.36
CA LEU A 104 1.79 -9.98 -10.35
C LEU A 104 1.07 -10.36 -11.66
N GLY A 105 1.06 -9.48 -12.66
CA GLY A 105 0.50 -9.75 -13.99
C GLY A 105 -1.01 -9.55 -14.12
N THR A 106 -1.68 -9.07 -13.06
CA THR A 106 -3.13 -8.84 -13.05
C THR A 106 -3.43 -7.44 -12.51
N PRO A 107 -3.22 -6.37 -13.31
CA PRO A 107 -3.52 -5.01 -12.89
C PRO A 107 -4.99 -4.88 -12.48
N LEU A 108 -5.24 -4.41 -11.26
CA LEU A 108 -6.60 -4.20 -10.76
C LEU A 108 -7.19 -2.90 -11.32
N ASP A 109 -8.50 -2.91 -11.59
CA ASP A 109 -9.25 -1.71 -11.94
C ASP A 109 -9.41 -0.76 -10.74
N ASP A 110 -9.89 0.45 -11.02
CA ASP A 110 -10.02 1.51 -10.02
C ASP A 110 -11.01 1.15 -8.90
N GLU A 111 -12.05 0.37 -9.21
CA GLU A 111 -13.06 -0.06 -8.23
C GLU A 111 -12.45 -1.02 -7.21
N HIS A 112 -11.73 -2.04 -7.68
CA HIS A 112 -11.02 -3.00 -6.83
C HIS A 112 -9.92 -2.32 -6.02
N VAL A 113 -9.15 -1.42 -6.63
CA VAL A 113 -8.10 -0.65 -5.94
C VAL A 113 -8.70 0.20 -4.81
N ASN A 114 -9.80 0.91 -5.07
CA ASN A 114 -10.49 1.72 -4.07
C ASN A 114 -11.02 0.84 -2.92
N LYS A 115 -11.74 -0.23 -3.25
CA LYS A 115 -12.31 -1.16 -2.26
C LYS A 115 -11.24 -1.76 -1.33
N LEU A 116 -10.09 -2.14 -1.89
CA LEU A 116 -8.96 -2.67 -1.10
C LEU A 116 -8.34 -1.59 -0.21
N SER A 117 -8.07 -0.40 -0.75
CA SER A 117 -7.51 0.72 0.02
C SER A 117 -8.42 1.09 1.20
N TYR A 118 -9.72 1.18 0.94
CA TYR A 118 -10.72 1.50 1.95
C TYR A 118 -10.82 0.44 3.05
N ASN A 119 -10.76 -0.85 2.69
CA ASN A 119 -10.74 -1.94 3.67
C ASN A 119 -9.49 -1.92 4.55
N VAL A 120 -8.33 -1.62 3.97
CA VAL A 120 -7.07 -1.48 4.74
C VAL A 120 -7.17 -0.30 5.70
N GLU A 121 -7.71 0.85 5.28
CA GLU A 121 -7.91 1.99 6.18
C GLU A 121 -8.90 1.69 7.31
N LYS A 122 -9.96 0.91 7.06
CA LYS A 122 -10.87 0.42 8.12
C LYS A 122 -10.13 -0.37 9.19
N ILE A 123 -9.29 -1.31 8.75
CA ILE A 123 -8.51 -2.17 9.65
C ILE A 123 -7.56 -1.34 10.52
N HIS A 124 -7.02 -0.24 9.97
CA HIS A 124 -5.97 0.53 10.64
C HIS A 124 -6.47 1.73 11.45
N HIS A 125 -7.58 2.38 11.04
CA HIS A 125 -8.08 3.61 11.67
C HIS A 125 -9.49 3.48 12.27
N GLY A 126 -10.16 2.33 12.18
CA GLY A 126 -11.48 2.08 12.79
C GLY A 126 -12.65 2.80 12.10
N THR A 127 -12.45 4.03 11.62
CA THR A 127 -13.41 4.83 10.83
C THR A 127 -12.70 5.55 9.68
N PRO A 128 -12.78 5.05 8.44
CA PRO A 128 -12.30 5.77 7.25
C PRO A 128 -13.26 6.94 6.94
N SER A 129 -12.71 8.11 6.60
CA SER A 129 -13.48 9.33 6.33
C SER A 129 -14.12 9.39 4.93
N GLY A 130 -13.94 8.35 4.10
CA GLY A 130 -14.48 8.28 2.75
C GLY A 130 -13.48 8.66 1.67
#